data_AF-A0A0X3PJM1-F1
#
_entry.id   AF-A0A0X3PJM1-F1
#
_cell.length_a   1.000
_cell.length_b   1.000
_cell.length_c   1.000
_cell.angle_alpha   90.00
_cell.angle_beta   90.00
_cell.angle_gamma   90.00
#
_symmetry.space_group_name_H-M   'P 1'
#
loop_
_entity.id
_entity.type
_entity.pdbx_description
1 polymer ?
#
loop_
_entity_poly.entity_id
_entity_poly.type
_entity_poly.pdbx_seq_one_letter_code
_entity_poly.pdbx_strand_id
1 'polypeptide(L)'
;METETAYIKMLKRVLGIESFYFSHTYDLSLSRQRLSGLSPDVKQQNLFGMTERRFVWNGFLLDDWCNLVSAVLNVDPIYAWPKLEDFVTPVILGFVGILQPLTPISSSFGASEDTPCYALISRRSFFCAGTCSYAR
;
A
#
# COMPACT_ATOMS: atom_id res chain seq x y z
N MET A 1 21.95 3.53 24.81
CA MET A 1 22.05 4.72 23.93
C MET A 1 22.75 4.44 22.60
N GLU A 2 23.91 3.76 22.57
CA GLU A 2 24.60 3.47 21.30
C GLU A 2 23.81 2.56 20.34
N THR A 3 23.16 1.52 20.89
CA THR A 3 22.32 0.57 20.13
C THR A 3 21.10 1.24 19.49
N GLU A 4 20.38 2.06 20.25
CA GLU A 4 19.26 2.86 19.77
C GLU A 4 19.68 3.84 18.68
N THR A 5 20.82 4.51 18.88
CA THR A 5 21.38 5.44 17.88
C THR A 5 21.73 4.70 16.58
N ALA A 6 22.31 3.49 16.68
CA ALA A 6 22.60 2.67 15.52
C ALA A 6 21.32 2.23 14.80
N TYR A 7 20.29 1.81 15.54
CA TYR A 7 18.99 1.45 14.98
C TYR A 7 18.33 2.62 14.24
N ILE A 8 18.30 3.81 14.84
CA ILE A 8 17.75 5.02 14.21
C ILE A 8 18.51 5.36 12.92
N LYS A 9 19.84 5.21 12.92
CA LYS A 9 20.65 5.41 11.70
C LYS A 9 20.27 4.41 10.59
N MET A 10 20.06 3.14 10.93
CA MET A 10 19.61 2.13 9.96
C MET A 10 18.22 2.46 9.41
N LEU A 11 17.28 2.84 10.28
CA LEU A 11 15.93 3.22 9.87
C LEU A 11 15.95 4.44 8.95
N LYS A 12 16.67 5.50 9.31
CA LYS A 12 16.84 6.70 8.47
C LYS A 12 17.42 6.36 7.09
N ARG A 13 18.36 5.41 7.03
CA ARG A 13 18.92 4.94 5.75
C ARG A 13 17.88 4.26 4.88
N VAL A 14 17.02 3.40 5.44
CA VAL A 14 15.95 2.72 4.70
C VAL A 14 14.88 3.71 4.25
N LEU A 15 14.49 4.63 5.12
CA LEU A 15 13.50 5.67 4.80
C LEU A 15 14.00 6.67 3.74
N GLY A 16 15.33 6.80 3.58
CA GLY A 16 15.94 7.61 2.53
C GLY A 16 15.91 6.98 1.14
N ILE A 17 15.34 5.78 0.96
CA ILE A 17 15.22 5.12 -0.35
C ILE A 17 13.97 5.67 -1.07
N GLU A 18 14.15 6.21 -2.28
CA GLU A 18 13.06 6.72 -3.13
C GLU A 18 12.30 5.58 -3.83
N SER A 19 11.55 4.77 -3.07
CA SER A 19 10.79 3.63 -3.65
C SER A 19 9.52 3.27 -2.87
N PHE A 20 9.02 4.19 -2.04
CA PHE A 20 7.78 4.01 -1.29
C PHE A 20 6.61 4.65 -2.04
N TYR A 21 5.55 3.87 -2.26
CA TYR A 21 4.35 4.34 -2.95
C TYR A 21 3.10 3.96 -2.17
N PHE A 22 2.10 4.84 -2.19
CA PHE A 22 0.80 4.62 -1.58
C PHE A 22 -0.28 5.35 -2.39
N SER A 23 -1.54 5.01 -2.14
CA SER A 23 -2.70 5.75 -2.63
C SER A 23 -3.81 5.66 -1.61
N HIS A 24 -4.56 6.76 -1.45
CA HIS A 24 -5.71 6.83 -0.54
C HIS A 24 -7.00 6.24 -1.12
N THR A 25 -7.04 6.00 -2.43
CA THR A 25 -8.26 5.55 -3.13
C THR A 25 -8.09 4.20 -3.81
N TYR A 26 -6.86 3.73 -3.96
CA TYR A 26 -6.54 2.49 -4.67
C TYR A 26 -5.51 1.69 -3.89
N ASP A 27 -5.82 0.42 -3.62
CA ASP A 27 -4.87 -0.47 -2.96
C ASP A 27 -3.82 -0.98 -3.95
N LEU A 28 -2.59 -0.50 -3.79
CA LEU A 28 -1.43 -0.91 -4.58
C LEU A 28 -0.92 -2.31 -4.22
N SER A 29 -1.25 -2.83 -3.03
CA SER A 29 -0.79 -4.16 -2.59
C SER A 29 -1.42 -5.29 -3.43
N LEU A 30 -2.63 -5.08 -3.95
CA LEU A 30 -3.36 -6.04 -4.77
C LEU A 30 -3.21 -5.80 -6.28
N SER A 31 -3.26 -6.88 -7.07
CA SER A 31 -3.35 -6.76 -8.52
C SER A 31 -4.76 -6.35 -8.94
N ARG A 32 -4.89 -5.72 -10.12
CA ARG A 32 -6.20 -5.37 -10.69
C ARG A 32 -7.16 -6.57 -10.77
N GLN A 33 -6.64 -7.73 -11.17
CA GLN A 33 -7.41 -8.97 -11.22
C GLN A 33 -7.93 -9.36 -9.82
N ARG A 34 -7.10 -9.27 -8.78
CA ARG A 34 -7.53 -9.60 -7.41
C ARG A 34 -8.56 -8.61 -6.89
N LEU A 35 -8.36 -7.31 -7.10
CA LEU A 35 -9.34 -6.28 -6.74
C LEU A 35 -10.70 -6.52 -7.41
N SER A 36 -10.71 -6.95 -8.67
CA SER A 36 -11.96 -7.27 -9.37
C SER A 36 -12.69 -8.48 -8.78
N GLY A 37 -11.94 -9.44 -8.21
CA GLY A 37 -12.48 -10.66 -7.62
C GLY A 37 -12.92 -10.54 -6.16
N LEU A 38 -12.77 -9.37 -5.52
CA LEU A 38 -13.19 -9.18 -4.13
C LEU A 38 -14.71 -9.17 -4.01
N SER A 39 -15.23 -9.87 -3.00
CA SER A 39 -16.64 -9.86 -2.64
C SER A 39 -17.09 -8.45 -2.23
N PRO A 40 -18.39 -8.12 -2.38
CA PRO A 40 -18.93 -6.82 -1.99
C PRO A 40 -18.69 -6.52 -0.51
N ASP A 41 -18.75 -7.52 0.36
CA ASP A 41 -18.49 -7.37 1.81
C ASP A 41 -17.06 -6.94 2.10
N VAL A 42 -16.08 -7.46 1.35
CA VAL A 42 -14.67 -7.10 1.49
C VAL A 42 -14.41 -5.69 0.96
N LYS A 43 -15.14 -5.25 -0.08
CA LYS A 43 -15.05 -3.87 -0.60
C LYS A 43 -15.59 -2.82 0.38
N GLN A 44 -16.44 -3.22 1.32
CA GLN A 44 -16.94 -2.36 2.39
C GLN A 44 -15.96 -2.26 3.56
N GLN A 45 -14.92 -3.09 3.59
CA GLN A 45 -13.87 -2.99 4.60
C GLN A 45 -12.91 -1.84 4.28
N ASN A 46 -12.23 -1.36 5.32
CA ASN A 46 -11.19 -0.37 5.18
C ASN A 46 -10.04 -0.89 4.32
N LEU A 47 -9.39 0.01 3.57
CA LEU A 47 -8.33 -0.33 2.61
C LEU A 47 -7.28 -1.29 3.20
N PHE A 48 -6.92 -1.10 4.46
CA PHE A 48 -5.98 -1.96 5.16
C PHE A 48 -6.47 -3.42 5.33
N GLY A 49 -7.74 -3.62 5.67
CA GLY A 49 -8.32 -4.95 5.89
C GLY A 49 -8.32 -5.83 4.63
N MET A 50 -8.30 -5.21 3.45
CA MET A 50 -8.29 -5.88 2.16
C MET A 50 -6.86 -6.19 1.66
N THR A 51 -5.84 -5.54 2.24
CA THR A 51 -4.50 -5.53 1.64
C THR A 51 -3.81 -6.88 1.64
N GLU A 52 -3.01 -7.09 0.60
CA GLU A 52 -2.15 -8.26 0.52
C GLU A 52 -0.91 -8.06 1.39
N ARG A 53 -0.99 -8.64 2.60
CA ARG A 53 -0.02 -8.40 3.67
C ARG A 53 1.42 -8.41 3.19
N ARG A 54 1.85 -9.37 2.38
CA ARG A 54 3.24 -9.55 1.93
C ARG A 54 3.89 -8.37 1.18
N PHE A 55 3.10 -7.41 0.73
CA PHE A 55 3.56 -6.23 -0.01
C PHE A 55 3.41 -4.92 0.78
N VAL A 56 2.81 -4.96 1.98
CA VAL A 56 2.59 -3.78 2.84
C VAL A 56 3.80 -3.56 3.75
N TRP A 57 4.70 -2.68 3.34
CA TRP A 57 5.96 -2.43 4.03
C TRP A 57 5.79 -1.92 5.47
N ASN A 58 4.85 -1.00 5.70
CA ASN A 58 4.53 -0.46 7.01
C ASN A 58 3.54 -1.34 7.80
N GLY A 59 3.26 -2.57 7.35
CA GLY A 59 2.23 -3.41 7.94
C GLY A 59 2.43 -3.66 9.43
N PHE A 60 3.67 -3.84 9.88
CA PHE A 60 3.98 -4.02 11.30
C PHE A 60 3.52 -2.83 12.15
N LEU A 61 3.75 -1.60 11.68
CA LEU A 61 3.32 -0.39 12.37
C LEU A 61 1.79 -0.22 12.33
N LEU A 62 1.17 -0.60 11.22
CA LEU A 62 -0.28 -0.49 11.04
C LEU A 62 -1.05 -1.51 11.89
N ASP A 63 -0.51 -2.68 12.18
CA ASP A 63 -1.16 -3.65 13.07
C ASP A 63 -1.35 -3.08 14.48
N ASP A 64 -0.28 -2.51 15.05
CA ASP A 64 -0.33 -1.86 16.36
C ASP A 64 -1.35 -0.72 16.37
N TRP A 65 -1.37 0.07 15.29
CA TRP A 65 -2.33 1.16 15.14
C TRP A 65 -3.77 0.65 15.03
N CYS A 66 -4.02 -0.40 14.23
CA CYS A 66 -5.34 -0.99 14.06
C CYS A 66 -5.86 -1.63 15.34
N ASN A 67 -4.99 -2.23 16.15
CA ASN A 67 -5.34 -2.76 17.46
C ASN A 67 -5.77 -1.63 18.40
N LEU A 68 -5.04 -0.51 18.42
CA LEU A 68 -5.40 0.69 19.16
C LEU A 68 -6.74 1.25 18.69
N VAL A 69 -6.91 1.46 17.38
CA VAL A 69 -8.15 1.94 16.76
C VAL A 69 -9.32 1.06 17.17
N SER A 70 -9.19 -0.26 17.04
CA SER A 70 -10.25 -1.21 17.39
C SER A 70 -10.58 -1.16 18.88
N ALA A 71 -9.56 -1.05 19.76
CA ALA A 71 -9.77 -0.91 21.19
C ALA A 71 -10.51 0.38 21.55
N VAL A 72 -10.21 1.50 20.87
CA VAL A 72 -10.86 2.80 21.11
C VAL A 72 -12.26 2.87 20.52
N LEU A 73 -12.49 2.27 19.34
CA LEU A 73 -13.81 2.21 18.70
C LEU A 73 -14.80 1.27 19.43
N ASN A 74 -14.29 0.26 20.16
CA ASN A 74 -15.09 -0.61 21.02
C ASN A 74 -15.47 0.03 22.37
N VAL A 75 -15.01 1.27 22.63
CA VAL A 75 -15.40 2.08 23.79
C VAL A 75 -16.32 3.20 23.30
N ASP A 76 -17.44 3.43 24.00
CA ASP A 76 -18.36 4.52 23.66
C ASP A 76 -17.60 5.85 23.57
N PRO A 77 -17.58 6.53 22.41
CA PRO A 77 -16.66 7.62 22.17
C PRO A 77 -17.05 8.85 23.01
N ILE A 78 -16.24 9.18 24.03
CA ILE A 78 -16.32 10.44 24.78
C ILE A 78 -16.00 11.65 23.87
N TYR A 79 -15.28 11.40 22.76
CA TYR A 79 -15.02 12.36 21.69
C TYR A 79 -15.28 11.67 20.35
N ALA A 80 -16.16 12.22 19.51
CA ALA A 80 -16.44 11.70 18.19
C ALA A 80 -15.23 11.92 17.27
N TRP A 81 -14.25 11.00 17.31
CA TRP A 81 -13.08 11.05 16.44
C TRP A 81 -13.51 10.72 15.00
N PRO A 82 -13.32 11.62 14.02
CA PRO A 82 -13.65 11.32 12.64
C PRO A 82 -12.68 10.25 12.10
N LYS A 83 -13.26 9.17 11.55
CA LYS A 83 -12.67 8.18 10.63
C LYS A 83 -11.17 7.92 10.79
N LEU A 84 -10.79 7.35 11.95
CA LEU A 84 -9.41 6.94 12.22
C LEU A 84 -8.88 5.91 11.19
N GLU A 85 -9.81 5.23 10.50
CA GLU A 85 -9.56 4.35 9.36
C GLU A 85 -8.82 5.01 8.18
N ASP A 86 -9.05 6.30 7.93
CA ASP A 86 -8.40 7.03 6.82
C ASP A 86 -6.89 7.20 7.06
N PHE A 87 -6.43 7.08 8.30
CA PHE A 87 -5.01 7.17 8.66
C PHE A 87 -4.25 5.86 8.45
N VAL A 88 -4.96 4.74 8.24
CA VAL A 88 -4.35 3.41 8.06
C VAL A 88 -4.03 3.20 6.57
N THR A 89 -3.02 3.90 6.06
CA THR A 89 -2.65 3.83 4.64
C THR A 89 -1.54 2.80 4.39
N PRO A 90 -1.80 1.74 3.60
CA PRO A 90 -0.79 0.75 3.24
C PRO A 90 0.25 1.35 2.28
N VAL A 91 1.53 1.12 2.58
CA VAL A 91 2.67 1.58 1.76
C VAL A 91 3.35 0.38 1.14
N ILE A 92 3.60 0.43 -0.17
CA ILE A 92 4.38 -0.58 -0.89
C ILE A 92 5.82 -0.10 -1.10
N LEU A 93 6.77 -1.04 -1.12
CA LEU A 93 8.13 -0.81 -1.58
C LEU A 93 8.29 -1.35 -3.01
N GLY A 94 8.72 -0.53 -3.95
CA GLY A 94 8.89 -0.96 -5.34
C GLY A 94 8.92 0.20 -6.34
N PHE A 95 8.04 0.15 -7.32
CA PHE A 95 7.93 1.17 -8.37
C PHE A 95 6.48 1.33 -8.81
N VAL A 96 6.03 2.57 -8.99
CA VAL A 96 4.77 2.92 -9.64
C VAL A 96 5.06 4.03 -10.65
N GLY A 97 4.74 3.77 -11.92
CA GLY A 97 4.87 4.76 -12.99
C GLY A 97 3.61 4.75 -13.86
N ILE A 98 3.08 5.93 -14.14
CA ILE A 98 1.94 6.13 -15.04
C ILE A 98 2.42 6.99 -16.20
N LEU A 99 2.18 6.54 -17.42
CA LEU A 99 2.56 7.22 -18.66
C LEU A 99 1.32 7.42 -19.51
N GLN A 100 0.98 8.68 -19.75
CA GLN A 100 -0.09 9.09 -20.64
C GLN A 100 0.56 9.88 -21.79
N PRO A 101 0.61 9.34 -23.02
CA PRO A 101 1.15 10.05 -24.17
C PRO A 101 0.33 11.31 -24.46
N LEU A 102 0.98 12.41 -24.84
CA LEU A 102 0.28 13.66 -25.18
C LEU A 102 -0.35 13.63 -26.58
N THR A 103 0.13 12.74 -27.45
CA THR A 103 -0.36 12.57 -28.81
C THR A 103 -1.12 11.24 -28.94
N PRO A 104 -2.38 11.27 -29.39
CA PRO A 104 -3.10 10.04 -29.70
C PRO A 104 -2.33 9.32 -30.81
N ILE A 105 -1.94 8.08 -30.55
CA ILE A 105 -1.40 7.22 -31.61
C ILE A 105 -2.59 6.95 -32.53
N SER A 106 -2.58 7.52 -33.74
CA SER A 106 -3.60 7.23 -34.75
C SER A 106 -3.67 5.73 -34.95
N SER A 107 -4.72 5.09 -34.43
CA SER A 107 -4.95 3.67 -34.63
C SER A 107 -5.22 3.44 -36.12
N SER A 108 -4.45 2.55 -36.74
CA SER A 108 -4.72 2.02 -38.10
C SER A 108 -5.97 1.14 -38.16
N PHE A 109 -6.73 1.08 -37.07
CA PHE A 109 -8.00 0.38 -36.92
C PHE A 109 -8.97 1.35 -36.26
N GLY A 110 -9.90 1.88 -37.04
CA GLY A 110 -10.78 3.00 -36.69
C GLY A 110 -11.61 2.84 -35.42
N ALA A 111 -11.00 3.16 -34.28
CA ALA A 111 -11.66 3.33 -32.98
C ALA A 111 -11.16 4.64 -32.34
N SER A 112 -12.04 5.24 -31.52
CA SER A 112 -12.02 6.59 -30.93
C SER A 112 -10.66 7.20 -30.57
N GLU A 113 -10.60 8.54 -30.59
CA GLU A 113 -9.49 9.41 -30.12
C GLU A 113 -9.20 9.28 -28.60
N ASP A 114 -9.28 8.09 -28.03
CA ASP A 114 -8.93 7.86 -26.63
C ASP A 114 -7.42 7.66 -26.50
N THR A 115 -6.75 8.65 -25.91
CA THR A 115 -5.33 8.56 -25.58
C THR A 115 -5.10 7.41 -24.60
N PRO A 116 -4.27 6.41 -24.93
CA PRO A 116 -4.03 5.28 -24.04
C PRO A 116 -3.26 5.71 -22.79
N CYS A 117 -3.66 5.21 -21.62
CA CYS A 117 -2.93 5.40 -20.36
C CYS A 117 -2.26 4.08 -19.95
N TYR A 118 -0.94 4.11 -19.76
CA TYR A 118 -0.14 2.96 -19.35
C TYR A 118 0.28 3.12 -17.89
N ALA A 119 0.17 2.05 -17.11
CA ALA A 119 0.66 2.03 -15.74
C ALA A 119 1.51 0.77 -15.52
N LEU A 120 2.69 0.95 -14.92
CA LEU A 120 3.58 -0.13 -14.50
C LEU A 120 3.73 -0.08 -12.98
N ILE A 121 3.41 -1.19 -12.33
CA ILE A 121 3.51 -1.36 -10.88
C ILE A 121 4.40 -2.57 -10.59
N SER A 122 5.49 -2.34 -9.86
CA SER A 122 6.36 -3.39 -9.31
C SER A 122 6.35 -3.31 -7.80
N ARG A 123 6.27 -4.47 -7.13
CA ARG A 123 6.11 -4.57 -5.68
C ARG A 123 7.10 -5.59 -5.15
N ARG A 124 7.87 -5.21 -4.12
CA ARG A 124 8.79 -6.11 -3.44
C ARG A 124 8.07 -6.72 -2.25
N SER A 125 8.16 -8.06 -2.14
CA SER A 125 7.66 -8.73 -0.95
C SER A 125 8.65 -8.57 0.19
N PHE A 126 8.15 -8.40 1.42
CA PHE A 126 8.99 -8.45 2.62
C PHE A 126 9.07 -9.83 3.25
N PHE A 127 8.21 -10.78 2.86
CA PHE A 127 8.30 -12.14 3.40
C PHE A 127 9.54 -12.83 2.85
N CYS A 128 10.50 -13.08 3.74
CA CYS A 128 11.51 -14.11 3.56
C CYS A 128 10.98 -15.37 4.27
N ALA A 129 10.72 -16.45 3.54
CA ALA A 129 10.25 -17.69 4.16
C ALA A 129 11.36 -18.31 5.03
N GLY A 130 11.03 -18.69 6.28
CA GLY A 130 11.89 -19.48 7.17
C GLY A 130 12.12 -18.89 8.57
N THR A 131 12.51 -19.73 9.52
CA THR A 131 13.00 -19.34 10.87
C THR A 131 14.39 -18.71 10.84
N CYS A 132 15.14 -18.93 9.75
CA CYS A 132 16.37 -18.22 9.44
C CYS A 132 16.14 -17.32 8.23
N SER A 133 16.40 -16.03 8.39
CA SER A 133 16.35 -15.07 7.29
C SER A 133 17.61 -15.22 6.43
N TYR A 134 17.46 -15.74 5.21
CA TYR A 134 18.53 -15.76 4.21
C TYR A 134 18.09 -14.92 3.02
N ALA A 135 18.77 -13.79 2.81
CA ALA A 135 18.71 -13.08 1.53
C ALA A 135 19.72 -13.76 0.60
N ARG A 136 19.22 -14.36 -0.49
CA ARG A 136 20.08 -14.91 -1.56
C ARG A 136 20.85 -13.82 -2.28
#